data_AF-A0A958PE58-F1
#
_entry.id   AF-A0A958PE58-F1
#
_cell.length_a   1.000
_cell.length_b   1.000
_cell.length_c   1.000
_cell.angle_alpha   90.00
_cell.angle_beta   90.00
_cell.angle_gamma   90.00
#
_symmetry.space_group_name_H-M   'P 1'
#
loop_
_entity.id
_entity.type
_entity.pdbx_description
1 polymer ?
#
loop_
_entity_poly.entity_id
_entity_poly.type
_entity_poly.pdbx_seq_one_letter_code
_entity_poly.pdbx_strand_id
1 'polypeptide(L)'
;MSLHCTPVSKCLDKKTLIWGFEMADLLVIFLMLAILNFLFGQTNHKLFLVWMPPAIVGLVLKYGKKGKPENFLLHWIRFQFKAGVFCAFRFPTNDKLPPSLKRGVA
;
A
#
# COMPACT_ATOMS: atom_id res chain seq x y z
N MET A 1 -20.42 -35.34 7.78
CA MET A 1 -20.90 -33.96 7.55
C MET A 1 -20.26 -33.43 6.28
N SER A 2 -21.05 -33.27 5.21
CA SER A 2 -20.57 -32.77 3.91
C SER A 2 -20.92 -31.28 3.81
N LEU A 3 -19.91 -30.43 3.67
CA LEU A 3 -20.08 -28.98 3.51
C LEU A 3 -20.50 -28.68 2.06
N HIS A 4 -21.72 -28.20 1.88
CA HIS A 4 -22.20 -27.69 0.60
C HIS A 4 -21.72 -26.25 0.40
N CYS A 5 -20.80 -26.05 -0.55
CA CYS A 5 -20.38 -24.72 -0.97
C CYS A 5 -21.20 -24.29 -2.18
N THR A 6 -22.06 -23.29 -2.02
CA THR A 6 -22.77 -22.66 -3.14
C THR A 6 -21.93 -21.52 -3.72
N PRO A 7 -21.72 -21.46 -5.04
CA PRO A 7 -21.01 -20.36 -5.67
C PRO A 7 -21.89 -19.11 -5.62
N VAL A 8 -21.58 -18.20 -4.71
CA VAL A 8 -22.20 -16.88 -4.71
C VAL A 8 -21.57 -16.06 -5.82
N SER A 9 -22.39 -15.36 -6.59
CA SER A 9 -21.93 -14.30 -7.48
C SER A 9 -21.07 -13.34 -6.65
N LYS A 10 -19.76 -13.31 -6.90
CA LYS A 10 -18.93 -12.19 -6.48
C LYS A 10 -19.44 -10.99 -7.28
N CYS A 11 -20.44 -10.29 -6.75
CA CYS A 11 -20.76 -8.92 -7.09
C CYS A 11 -19.60 -8.05 -6.55
N LEU A 12 -18.44 -8.27 -7.15
CA LEU A 12 -17.27 -7.46 -6.98
C LEU A 12 -17.59 -6.23 -7.81
N ASP A 13 -17.89 -5.12 -7.14
CA ASP A 13 -17.89 -3.80 -7.77
C ASP A 13 -16.59 -3.69 -8.57
N LYS A 14 -16.69 -3.91 -9.89
CA LYS A 14 -15.54 -3.80 -10.78
C LYS A 14 -15.27 -2.31 -10.88
N LYS A 15 -14.43 -1.80 -9.96
CA LYS A 15 -13.80 -0.50 -10.11
C LYS A 15 -13.30 -0.39 -11.55
N THR A 16 -13.55 0.75 -12.18
CA THR A 16 -13.14 1.01 -13.53
C THR A 16 -11.61 1.01 -13.61
N LEU A 17 -11.07 -0.09 -14.10
CA LEU A 17 -9.65 -0.29 -14.31
C LEU A 17 -9.35 -0.06 -15.79
N ILE A 18 -8.48 0.89 -16.10
CA ILE A 18 -7.95 1.09 -17.46
C ILE A 18 -6.52 0.57 -17.47
N TRP A 19 -6.24 -0.44 -18.29
CA TRP A 19 -4.90 -1.06 -18.38
C TRP A 19 -4.29 -1.53 -17.05
N GLY A 20 -5.13 -1.83 -16.06
CA GLY A 20 -4.70 -2.25 -14.72
C GLY A 20 -4.39 -1.10 -13.77
N PHE A 21 -4.64 0.15 -14.17
CA PHE A 21 -4.60 1.31 -13.29
C PHE A 21 -6.01 1.69 -12.85
N GLU A 22 -6.13 2.15 -11.60
CA GLU A 22 -7.33 2.83 -11.14
C GLU A 22 -7.42 4.22 -11.79
N MET A 23 -8.63 4.72 -12.03
CA MET A 23 -8.84 6.07 -12.58
C MET A 23 -8.09 7.15 -11.80
N ALA A 24 -8.08 7.05 -10.47
CA ALA A 24 -7.36 7.98 -9.61
C ALA A 24 -5.84 7.95 -9.87
N ASP A 25 -5.26 6.78 -10.14
CA ASP A 25 -3.82 6.65 -10.45
C ASP A 25 -3.48 7.37 -11.76
N LEU A 26 -4.33 7.23 -12.78
CA LEU A 26 -4.16 7.91 -14.06
C LEU A 26 -4.23 9.43 -13.92
N LEU A 27 -5.16 9.94 -13.10
CA LEU A 27 -5.26 11.37 -12.81
C LEU A 27 -3.98 11.90 -12.16
N VAL A 28 -3.41 11.18 -11.20
CA VAL A 28 -2.15 11.58 -10.55
C VAL A 28 -0.99 11.57 -11.55
N ILE A 29 -0.88 10.55 -12.40
CA ILE A 29 0.17 10.46 -13.42
C ILE A 29 0.05 11.61 -14.43
N PHE A 30 -1.16 11.90 -14.93
CA PHE A 30 -1.36 13.00 -15.88
C PHE A 30 -1.17 14.37 -15.24
N LEU A 31 -1.60 14.56 -14.00
CA LEU A 31 -1.35 15.80 -13.26
C LEU A 31 0.16 16.03 -13.08
N MET A 32 0.89 14.98 -12.70
CA MET A 32 2.34 15.03 -12.59
C MET A 32 2.97 15.37 -13.94
N LEU A 33 2.57 14.69 -15.03
CA LEU A 33 3.04 14.99 -16.38
C LEU A 33 2.77 16.46 -16.77
N ALA A 34 1.59 16.98 -16.46
CA ALA A 34 1.21 18.37 -16.73
C ALA A 34 2.09 19.36 -15.94
N ILE A 35 2.30 19.11 -14.64
CA ILE A 35 3.16 19.94 -13.78
C ILE A 35 4.61 19.92 -14.31
N LEU A 36 5.19 18.74 -14.56
CA LEU A 36 6.57 18.66 -15.05
C LEU A 36 6.71 19.26 -16.45
N ASN A 37 5.72 19.07 -17.32
CA ASN A 37 5.72 19.71 -18.64
C ASN A 37 5.56 21.22 -18.54
N PHE A 38 4.86 21.75 -17.54
CA PHE A 38 4.77 23.18 -17.28
C PHE A 38 6.10 23.75 -16.79
N LEU A 39 6.77 23.09 -15.84
CA LEU A 39 8.06 23.56 -15.31
C LEU A 39 9.23 23.38 -16.29
N PHE A 40 9.31 22.23 -16.96
CA PHE A 40 10.49 21.82 -17.74
C PHE A 40 10.23 21.64 -19.24
N GLY A 41 9.04 22.04 -19.73
CA GLY A 41 8.61 21.81 -21.11
C GLY A 41 9.47 22.49 -22.18
N GLN A 42 10.19 23.55 -21.82
CA GLN A 42 11.09 24.31 -22.70
C GLN A 42 12.56 23.84 -22.62
N THR A 43 12.88 22.85 -21.78
CA THR A 43 14.27 22.38 -21.61
C THR A 43 14.68 21.38 -22.69
N ASN A 44 15.94 21.41 -23.13
CA ASN A 44 16.49 20.44 -24.08
C ASN A 44 16.46 18.99 -23.55
N HIS A 45 16.43 18.81 -22.22
CA HIS A 45 16.33 17.51 -21.57
C HIS A 45 14.91 17.11 -21.19
N LYS A 46 13.89 17.67 -21.87
CA LYS A 46 12.47 17.38 -21.64
C LYS A 46 12.15 15.89 -21.58
N LEU A 47 12.76 15.07 -22.43
CA LEU A 47 12.51 13.63 -22.44
C LEU A 47 12.86 12.99 -21.09
N PHE A 48 14.01 13.34 -20.51
CA PHE A 48 14.39 12.80 -19.21
C PHE A 48 13.64 13.47 -18.07
N LEU A 49 13.52 14.79 -18.07
CA LEU A 49 12.92 15.51 -16.94
C LEU A 49 11.40 15.36 -16.87
N VAL A 50 10.70 15.37 -18.01
CA VAL A 50 9.24 15.35 -18.05
C VAL A 50 8.68 13.93 -18.13
N TRP A 51 9.29 13.05 -18.92
CA TRP A 51 8.73 11.72 -19.17
C TRP A 51 9.21 10.64 -18.21
N MET A 52 10.49 10.65 -17.78
CA MET A 52 10.99 9.59 -16.88
C MET A 52 10.26 9.56 -15.54
N PRO A 53 10.06 10.69 -14.82
CA PRO A 53 9.42 10.63 -13.50
C PRO A 53 8.00 10.03 -13.51
N PRO A 54 7.06 10.47 -14.37
CA PRO A 54 5.74 9.85 -14.44
C PRO A 54 5.77 8.43 -15.00
N ALA A 55 6.71 8.08 -15.90
CA ALA A 55 6.88 6.70 -16.36
C ALA A 55 7.32 5.76 -15.23
N ILE A 56 8.27 6.19 -14.41
CA ILE A 56 8.72 5.44 -13.23
C ILE A 56 7.57 5.26 -12.25
N VAL A 57 6.83 6.33 -11.94
CA VAL A 57 5.66 6.25 -11.05
C VAL A 57 4.61 5.28 -11.60
N GLY A 58 4.32 5.35 -12.91
CA GLY A 58 3.40 4.42 -13.57
C GLY A 58 3.86 2.96 -13.48
N LEU A 59 5.15 2.69 -13.68
CA LEU A 59 5.71 1.34 -13.53
C LEU A 59 5.62 0.85 -12.08
N VAL A 60 6.01 1.69 -11.12
CA VAL A 60 5.93 1.37 -9.69
C VAL A 60 4.49 1.07 -9.27
N LEU A 61 3.51 1.84 -9.75
CA LEU A 61 2.09 1.58 -9.48
C LEU A 61 1.62 0.29 -10.14
N LYS A 62 1.98 0.06 -11.42
CA LYS A 62 1.59 -1.15 -12.16
C LYS A 62 2.11 -2.42 -11.51
N TYR A 63 3.37 -2.44 -11.09
CA TYR A 63 3.96 -3.62 -10.45
C TYR A 63 3.66 -3.69 -8.96
N GLY A 64 3.58 -2.57 -8.26
CA GLY A 64 3.31 -2.50 -6.82
C GLY A 64 1.87 -2.88 -6.47
N LYS A 65 0.90 -2.54 -7.31
CA LYS A 65 -0.51 -2.92 -7.13
C LYS A 65 -0.87 -4.29 -7.71
N LYS A 66 0.01 -4.91 -8.50
CA LYS A 66 -0.30 -6.17 -9.20
C LYS A 66 -0.62 -7.29 -8.19
N GLY A 67 -1.86 -7.77 -8.21
CA GLY A 67 -2.32 -8.87 -7.34
C GLY A 67 -2.51 -8.50 -5.87
N LYS A 68 -2.44 -7.22 -5.52
CA LYS A 68 -2.72 -6.73 -4.16
C LYS A 68 -4.21 -6.43 -4.00
N PRO A 69 -4.77 -6.54 -2.78
CA PRO A 69 -6.15 -6.17 -2.51
C PRO A 69 -6.38 -4.68 -2.75
N GLU A 70 -7.65 -4.29 -2.85
CA GLU A 70 -8.05 -2.89 -2.98
C GLU A 70 -7.48 -2.01 -1.86
N ASN A 71 -7.23 -0.74 -2.17
CA ASN A 71 -6.70 0.25 -1.22
C ASN A 71 -5.37 -0.15 -0.54
N PHE A 72 -4.64 -1.13 -1.08
CA PHE A 72 -3.36 -1.60 -0.51
C PHE A 72 -2.38 -0.45 -0.29
N LEU A 73 -2.22 0.48 -1.25
CA LEU A 73 -1.35 1.64 -1.08
C LEU A 73 -1.78 2.53 0.08
N LEU A 74 -3.09 2.80 0.22
CA LEU A 74 -3.60 3.62 1.31
C LEU A 74 -3.32 2.97 2.66
N HIS A 75 -3.53 1.66 2.77
CA HIS A 75 -3.22 0.91 3.99
C HIS A 75 -1.72 0.86 4.28
N TRP A 76 -0.89 0.71 3.24
CA TRP A 76 0.57 0.70 3.37
C TRP A 76 1.11 2.06 3.80
N ILE A 77 0.64 3.15 3.18
CA ILE A 77 0.95 4.53 3.58
C ILE A 77 0.52 4.74 5.03
N ARG A 78 -0.72 4.37 5.37
CA ARG A 78 -1.23 4.50 6.73
C ARG A 78 -0.40 3.69 7.73
N PHE A 79 0.03 2.49 7.37
CA PHE A 79 0.90 1.67 8.20
C PHE A 79 2.25 2.36 8.45
N GLN A 80 2.84 2.99 7.42
CA GLN A 80 4.11 3.67 7.56
C GLN A 80 4.06 4.91 8.46
N PHE A 81 2.92 5.62 8.46
CA PHE A 81 2.71 6.80 9.32
C PHE A 81 2.12 6.46 10.70
N LYS A 82 1.63 5.23 10.91
CA LYS A 82 1.01 4.83 12.19
C LYS A 82 2.08 4.27 13.12
N ALA A 83 2.11 4.75 14.37
CA ALA A 83 3.00 4.21 15.39
C ALA A 83 2.77 2.69 15.57
N GLY A 84 3.85 1.91 15.51
CA GLY A 84 3.80 0.45 15.46
C GLY A 84 3.42 -0.24 16.78
N VAL A 85 3.19 0.51 17.85
CA VAL A 85 2.95 -0.05 19.19
C VAL A 85 1.66 0.52 19.76
N PHE A 86 0.64 -0.34 19.80
CA PHE A 86 -0.58 -0.11 20.57
C PHE A 86 -0.52 -0.99 21.81
N CYS A 87 -0.04 -0.45 22.92
CA CYS A 87 -0.12 -1.14 24.20
C CYS A 87 -1.44 -0.75 24.89
N ALA A 88 -2.25 -1.74 25.26
CA ALA A 88 -3.41 -1.51 26.12
C ALA A 88 -2.99 -1.09 27.54
N PHE A 89 -1.75 -1.42 27.94
CA PHE A 89 -1.20 -1.14 29.25
C PHE A 89 -0.04 -0.15 29.16
N ARG A 90 0.14 0.66 30.21
CA ARG A 90 1.34 1.49 30.36
C ARG A 90 2.57 0.58 30.48
N PHE A 91 3.74 1.06 30.03
CA PHE A 91 5.00 0.37 30.28
C PHE A 91 5.14 0.13 31.80
N PRO A 92 5.46 -1.09 32.24
CA PRO A 92 5.56 -1.40 33.65
C PRO A 92 6.67 -0.55 34.29
N THR A 93 6.38 0.09 35.43
CA THR A 93 7.38 0.83 36.21
C THR A 93 8.42 -0.10 36.83
N ASN A 94 8.16 -1.41 36.87
CA ASN A 94 9.01 -2.40 37.51
C ASN A 94 9.10 -3.66 36.63
N ASP A 95 10.29 -3.90 36.06
CA ASP A 95 10.62 -5.12 35.32
C ASP A 95 10.95 -6.25 36.31
N LYS A 96 9.97 -6.68 37.09
CA LYS A 96 10.13 -7.88 37.92
C LYS A 96 9.93 -9.11 37.05
N LEU A 97 10.93 -9.99 37.05
CA LEU A 97 10.82 -11.30 36.41
C LEU A 97 9.64 -12.07 37.01
N PRO A 98 8.83 -12.76 36.18
CA PRO A 98 7.76 -13.60 36.70
C PRO A 98 8.35 -14.72 37.58
N PRO A 99 7.65 -15.13 38.64
CA PRO A 99 8.13 -16.21 39.50
C PRO A 99 8.26 -17.50 38.69
N SER A 100 9.44 -18.10 38.69
CA SER A 100 9.71 -19.40 38.06
C SER A 100 9.48 -20.52 39.06
N LEU A 101 8.63 -21.48 38.71
CA LEU A 101 8.48 -22.71 39.48
C LEU A 101 9.74 -23.55 39.30
N LYS A 102 10.50 -23.79 40.39
CA LYS A 102 11.55 -24.81 40.39
C LYS A 102 10.89 -26.16 40.16
N ARG A 103 11.08 -26.74 38.98
CA ARG A 103 10.65 -28.11 38.65
C ARG A 103 11.41 -29.05 39.60
N GLY A 104 10.73 -29.53 40.65
CA GLY A 104 11.27 -30.51 41.58
C GLY A 104 11.61 -31.79 40.83
N VAL A 105 12.81 -32.30 41.06
CA VAL A 105 13.25 -33.61 40.60
C VAL A 105 12.48 -34.64 41.42
N ALA A 106 11.66 -35.44 40.74
CA ALA A 106 10.97 -36.60 41.29
C ALA A 106 11.95 -37.74 41.56
#